data_AF-A0A7X5QU21-F1
#
_entry.id   AF-A0A7X5QU21-F1
#
_cell.length_a   1.000
_cell.length_b   1.000
_cell.length_c   1.000
_cell.angle_alpha   90.00
_cell.angle_beta   90.00
_cell.angle_gamma   90.00
#
_symmetry.space_group_name_H-M   'P 1'
#
loop_
_entity.id
_entity.type
_entity.pdbx_description
1 polymer ?
#
loop_
_entity_poly.entity_id
_entity_poly.type
_entity_poly.pdbx_seq_one_letter_code
_entity_poly.pdbx_strand_id
1 'polypeptide(L)'
;MIGFVTTSIAMQPSVSSQKNDLSREAVATRTQWVNSRFNSHISSRTTKPAPSAAELLKSKEEWRDREYRACYAEAAVEQGVAFQIQVNRKRRGWSQKELADRVGTRQNAICRLEDPDYGSHSLRMLMKVAAAFDVALIVKLASFSTLARESESLSEHQLYAAGYDEEIGMDET
;
A
#
# COMPACT_ATOMS: atom_id res chain seq x y z
N MET A 1 11.15 52.75 -55.08
CA MET A 1 10.35 51.51 -55.03
C MET A 1 9.57 51.51 -53.72
N ILE A 2 8.26 51.28 -53.81
CA ILE A 2 7.28 51.42 -52.74
C ILE A 2 7.14 50.04 -52.07
N GLY A 3 7.40 49.93 -50.76
CA GLY A 3 7.27 48.69 -50.01
C GLY A 3 6.04 48.71 -49.11
N PHE A 4 5.07 47.83 -49.40
CA PHE A 4 3.83 47.64 -48.65
C PHE A 4 4.06 46.92 -47.32
N VAL A 5 3.34 47.35 -46.28
CA VAL A 5 3.29 46.72 -44.95
C VAL A 5 2.19 45.65 -44.95
N THR A 6 2.52 44.40 -44.63
CA THR A 6 1.52 43.35 -44.40
C THR A 6 1.40 43.06 -42.90
N THR A 7 0.31 43.54 -42.29
CA THR A 7 -0.06 43.19 -40.91
C THR A 7 -0.72 41.81 -40.92
N SER A 8 -0.06 40.81 -40.34
CA SER A 8 -0.61 39.45 -40.19
C SER A 8 -1.47 39.39 -38.92
N ILE A 9 -2.78 39.18 -39.07
CA ILE A 9 -3.72 38.96 -37.95
C ILE A 9 -3.58 37.49 -37.51
N ALA A 10 -3.14 37.27 -36.27
CA ALA A 10 -3.09 35.94 -35.67
C ALA A 10 -4.49 35.52 -35.20
N MET A 11 -5.05 34.49 -35.84
CA MET A 11 -6.28 33.81 -35.44
C MET A 11 -6.03 33.07 -34.12
N GLN A 12 -6.68 33.49 -33.03
CA GLN A 12 -6.61 32.74 -31.77
C GLN A 12 -7.48 31.47 -31.86
N PRO A 13 -6.98 30.31 -31.39
CA PRO A 13 -7.71 29.05 -31.46
C PRO A 13 -8.94 29.05 -30.52
N SER A 14 -9.97 28.32 -30.92
CA SER A 14 -11.24 28.24 -30.21
C SER A 14 -11.15 27.48 -28.88
N VAL A 15 -11.90 27.96 -27.88
CA VAL A 15 -11.92 27.52 -26.47
C VAL A 15 -12.25 26.01 -26.29
N SER A 16 -12.87 25.36 -27.28
CA SER A 16 -13.21 23.93 -27.21
C SER A 16 -12.00 22.99 -27.41
N SER A 17 -10.96 23.43 -28.13
CA SER A 17 -9.73 22.65 -28.31
C SER A 17 -8.85 22.66 -27.06
N GLN A 18 -8.82 23.75 -26.30
CA GLN A 18 -7.99 23.87 -25.09
C GLN A 18 -8.44 22.96 -23.93
N LYS A 19 -9.74 22.69 -23.79
CA LYS A 19 -10.26 21.84 -22.69
C LYS A 19 -9.93 20.35 -22.84
N ASN A 20 -9.71 19.88 -24.07
CA ASN A 20 -9.37 18.48 -24.35
C ASN A 20 -7.87 18.19 -24.24
N ASP A 21 -7.01 19.21 -24.33
CA ASP A 21 -5.55 19.04 -24.16
C ASP A 21 -5.16 19.03 -22.68
N LEU A 22 -5.78 19.91 -21.88
CA LEU A 22 -5.56 19.99 -20.43
C LEU A 22 -5.96 18.69 -19.70
N SER A 23 -6.91 17.91 -20.23
CA SER A 23 -7.33 16.64 -19.64
C SER A 23 -6.37 15.48 -19.96
N ARG A 24 -5.61 15.55 -21.06
CA ARG A 24 -4.60 14.56 -21.44
C ARG A 24 -3.25 14.82 -20.76
N GLU A 25 -2.88 16.09 -20.60
CA GLU A 25 -1.66 16.50 -19.91
C GLU A 25 -1.74 16.22 -18.39
N ALA A 26 -2.92 16.42 -17.78
CA ALA A 26 -3.19 16.09 -16.36
C ALA A 26 -3.14 14.58 -16.07
N VAL A 27 -3.48 13.73 -17.04
CA VAL A 27 -3.36 12.26 -16.90
C VAL A 27 -1.92 11.81 -17.12
N ALA A 28 -1.17 12.44 -18.02
CA ALA A 28 0.24 12.15 -18.28
C ALA A 28 1.18 12.56 -17.11
N THR A 29 0.91 13.69 -16.46
CA THR A 29 1.64 14.15 -15.26
C THR A 29 1.35 13.29 -14.02
N ARG A 30 0.16 12.67 -13.95
CA ARG A 30 -0.23 11.78 -12.83
C ARG A 30 0.55 10.46 -12.82
N THR A 31 0.91 9.93 -13.99
CA THR A 31 1.65 8.66 -14.11
C THR A 31 3.16 8.83 -13.87
N GLN A 32 3.72 10.02 -14.14
CA GLN A 32 5.15 10.29 -13.91
C GLN A 32 5.51 10.45 -12.42
N TRP A 33 4.56 10.89 -11.57
CA TRP A 33 4.80 11.10 -10.14
C TRP A 33 4.94 9.81 -9.32
N VAL A 34 4.27 8.73 -9.71
CA VAL A 34 4.31 7.45 -8.98
C VAL A 34 5.63 6.71 -9.20
N ASN A 35 6.23 6.81 -10.39
CA ASN A 35 7.44 6.07 -10.74
C ASN A 35 8.75 6.77 -10.31
N SER A 36 8.78 8.10 -10.25
CA SER A 36 10.00 8.86 -9.94
C SER A 36 10.34 8.88 -8.44
N ARG A 37 9.33 8.89 -7.57
CA ARG A 37 9.52 8.89 -6.10
C ARG A 37 9.98 7.53 -5.55
N PHE A 38 9.66 6.44 -6.26
CA PHE A 38 10.02 5.08 -5.85
C PHE A 38 11.52 4.76 -6.06
N ASN A 39 12.16 5.35 -7.07
CA ASN A 39 13.53 4.98 -7.45
C ASN A 39 14.66 5.83 -6.82
N SER A 40 14.35 6.98 -6.20
CA SER A 40 15.37 7.91 -5.71
C SER A 40 15.92 7.61 -4.30
N HIS A 41 15.27 6.74 -3.52
CA HIS A 41 15.63 6.48 -2.11
C HIS A 41 16.53 5.25 -1.88
N ILE A 42 16.98 4.56 -2.94
CA ILE A 42 17.72 3.28 -2.84
C ILE A 42 19.26 3.45 -2.87
N SER A 43 19.81 4.67 -2.95
CA SER A 43 21.24 4.86 -3.27
C SER A 43 22.23 5.00 -2.09
N SER A 44 21.87 4.78 -0.82
CA SER A 44 22.83 5.06 0.28
C SER A 44 22.88 4.08 1.47
N ARG A 45 22.54 2.80 1.29
CA ARG A 45 22.86 1.77 2.29
C ARG A 45 23.63 0.62 1.65
N THR A 46 24.92 0.49 1.98
CA THR A 46 25.72 -0.71 1.70
C THR A 46 25.28 -1.83 2.64
N THR A 47 24.12 -2.42 2.39
CA THR A 47 23.75 -3.71 2.98
C THR A 47 24.24 -4.82 2.06
N LYS A 48 24.66 -5.96 2.64
CA LYS A 48 24.88 -7.21 1.90
C LYS A 48 23.76 -7.35 0.84
N PRO A 49 24.09 -7.65 -0.43
CA PRO A 49 23.07 -7.72 -1.47
C PRO A 49 22.00 -8.69 -1.01
N ALA A 50 20.74 -8.25 -1.04
CA ALA A 50 19.62 -9.09 -0.66
C ALA A 50 19.70 -10.39 -1.48
N PRO A 51 19.50 -11.57 -0.87
CA PRO A 51 19.59 -12.83 -1.58
C PRO A 51 18.70 -12.78 -2.82
N SER A 52 19.21 -13.33 -3.92
CA SER A 52 18.47 -13.34 -5.18
C SER A 52 17.16 -14.11 -5.01
N ALA A 53 16.14 -13.79 -5.82
CA ALA A 53 14.86 -14.48 -5.77
C ALA A 53 15.01 -16.02 -5.89
N ALA A 54 15.98 -16.48 -6.69
CA ALA A 54 16.27 -17.90 -6.88
C ALA A 54 16.88 -18.54 -5.62
N GLU A 55 17.76 -17.86 -4.90
CA GLU A 55 18.38 -18.40 -3.67
C GLU A 55 17.37 -18.56 -2.54
N LEU A 56 16.47 -17.57 -2.37
CA LEU A 56 15.40 -17.63 -1.37
C LEU A 56 14.43 -18.78 -1.61
N LEU A 57 14.07 -19.03 -2.87
CA LEU A 57 13.17 -20.14 -3.18
C LEU A 57 13.88 -21.49 -3.10
N LYS A 58 15.18 -21.56 -3.43
CA LYS A 58 15.97 -22.79 -3.27
C LYS A 58 16.09 -23.22 -1.81
N SER A 59 16.15 -22.29 -0.85
CA SER A 59 16.19 -22.65 0.57
C SER A 59 14.83 -23.11 1.12
N LYS A 60 13.73 -22.90 0.40
CA LYS A 60 12.37 -23.33 0.76
C LYS A 60 11.96 -24.59 -0.01
N GLU A 61 12.62 -25.71 0.27
CA GLU A 61 12.41 -26.98 -0.46
C GLU A 61 10.94 -27.44 -0.45
N GLU A 62 10.21 -27.23 0.66
CA GLU A 62 8.78 -27.56 0.78
C GLU A 62 7.89 -26.78 -0.21
N TRP A 63 8.31 -25.58 -0.63
CA TRP A 63 7.51 -24.74 -1.54
C TRP A 63 7.57 -25.22 -3.00
N ARG A 64 8.38 -26.25 -3.31
CA ARG A 64 8.33 -26.92 -4.61
C ARG A 64 6.98 -27.59 -4.83
N ASP A 65 6.41 -28.15 -3.75
CA ASP A 65 5.05 -28.67 -3.74
C ASP A 65 4.04 -27.53 -3.89
N ARG A 66 3.11 -27.69 -4.84
CA ARG A 66 2.20 -26.61 -5.23
C ARG A 66 1.13 -26.38 -4.18
N GLU A 67 0.61 -27.46 -3.62
CA GLU A 67 -0.42 -27.47 -2.59
C GLU A 67 0.14 -26.85 -1.31
N TYR A 68 1.35 -27.25 -0.90
CA TYR A 68 2.03 -26.68 0.26
C TYR A 68 2.21 -25.16 0.13
N ARG A 69 2.80 -24.66 -0.97
CA ARG A 69 3.04 -23.21 -1.10
C ARG A 69 1.73 -22.42 -1.21
N ALA A 70 0.65 -23.03 -1.70
CA ALA A 70 -0.66 -22.40 -1.73
C ALA A 70 -1.24 -22.26 -0.31
N CYS A 71 -1.24 -23.32 0.49
CA CYS A 71 -1.65 -23.27 1.89
C CYS A 71 -0.80 -22.30 2.71
N TYR A 72 0.52 -22.30 2.48
CA TYR A 72 1.41 -21.34 3.13
C TYR A 72 1.06 -19.89 2.77
N ALA A 73 0.81 -19.60 1.49
CA ALA A 73 0.48 -18.25 1.05
C ALA A 73 -0.86 -17.76 1.65
N GLU A 74 -1.84 -18.64 1.78
CA GLU A 74 -3.11 -18.35 2.45
C GLU A 74 -2.90 -18.04 3.94
N ALA A 75 -2.26 -18.94 4.67
CA ALA A 75 -1.95 -18.76 6.08
C ALA A 75 -1.13 -17.49 6.35
N ALA A 76 -0.17 -17.16 5.48
CA ALA A 76 0.62 -15.94 5.59
C ALA A 76 -0.23 -14.66 5.48
N VAL A 77 -1.24 -14.65 4.62
CA VAL A 77 -2.19 -13.52 4.52
C VAL A 77 -3.04 -13.42 5.77
N GLU A 78 -3.61 -14.54 6.24
CA GLU A 78 -4.49 -14.58 7.40
C GLU A 78 -3.78 -14.11 8.67
N GLN A 79 -2.62 -14.71 8.98
CA GLN A 79 -1.80 -14.35 10.12
C GLN A 79 -1.28 -12.91 10.02
N GLY A 80 -0.83 -12.51 8.83
CA GLY A 80 -0.32 -11.16 8.58
C GLY A 80 -1.36 -10.09 8.87
N VAL A 81 -2.60 -10.28 8.39
CA VAL A 81 -3.72 -9.38 8.65
C VAL A 81 -4.07 -9.35 10.13
N ALA A 82 -4.19 -10.51 10.77
CA ALA A 82 -4.54 -10.60 12.18
C ALA A 82 -3.54 -9.89 13.09
N PHE A 83 -2.24 -10.14 12.88
CA PHE A 83 -1.19 -9.49 13.64
C PHE A 83 -1.10 -8.00 13.34
N GLN A 84 -1.25 -7.57 12.10
CA GLN A 84 -1.24 -6.16 11.76
C GLN A 84 -2.36 -5.39 12.48
N ILE A 85 -3.59 -5.92 12.49
CA ILE A 85 -4.71 -5.32 13.21
C ILE A 85 -4.40 -5.24 14.71
N GLN A 86 -3.90 -6.33 15.29
CA GLN A 86 -3.59 -6.40 16.71
C GLN A 86 -2.49 -5.39 17.11
N VAL A 87 -1.40 -5.31 16.34
CA VAL A 87 -0.28 -4.39 16.60
C VAL A 87 -0.74 -2.93 16.50
N ASN A 88 -1.47 -2.58 15.44
CA ASN A 88 -1.98 -1.22 15.23
C ASN A 88 -2.93 -0.79 16.33
N ARG A 89 -3.81 -1.70 16.77
CA ARG A 89 -4.72 -1.46 17.90
C ARG A 89 -3.95 -1.26 19.21
N LYS A 90 -3.03 -2.18 19.55
CA LYS A 90 -2.29 -2.15 20.80
C LYS A 90 -1.41 -0.90 20.93
N ARG A 91 -0.72 -0.51 19.84
CA ARG A 91 0.14 0.69 19.84
C ARG A 91 -0.63 1.99 20.05
N ARG A 92 -1.89 2.05 19.60
CA ARG A 92 -2.81 3.16 19.85
C ARG A 92 -3.48 3.10 21.23
N GLY A 93 -3.16 2.08 22.06
CA GLY A 93 -3.73 1.91 23.39
C GLY A 93 -5.20 1.46 23.41
N TRP A 94 -5.74 0.99 22.29
CA TRP A 94 -7.17 0.65 22.19
C TRP A 94 -7.44 -0.79 22.63
N SER A 95 -8.55 -1.02 23.30
CA SER A 95 -9.18 -2.32 23.48
C SER A 95 -9.87 -2.80 22.21
N GLN A 96 -10.17 -4.10 22.13
CA GLN A 96 -10.94 -4.65 21.00
C GLN A 96 -12.33 -4.02 20.87
N LYS A 97 -12.93 -3.63 22.00
CA LYS A 97 -14.23 -2.94 22.03
C LYS A 97 -14.12 -1.55 21.42
N GLU A 98 -13.08 -0.80 21.79
CA GLU A 98 -12.83 0.54 21.25
C GLU A 98 -12.56 0.56 19.75
N LEU A 99 -11.84 -0.44 19.23
CA LEU A 99 -11.70 -0.61 17.78
C LEU A 99 -13.05 -0.98 17.14
N ALA A 100 -13.84 -1.85 17.78
CA ALA A 100 -15.15 -2.22 17.27
C ALA A 100 -16.10 -1.02 17.15
N ASP A 101 -16.10 -0.15 18.17
CA ASP A 101 -16.91 1.07 18.20
C ASP A 101 -16.49 2.03 17.07
N ARG A 102 -15.19 2.22 16.84
CA ARG A 102 -14.65 3.04 15.72
C ARG A 102 -14.99 2.48 14.34
N VAL A 103 -14.94 1.16 14.18
CA VAL A 103 -15.28 0.46 12.92
C VAL A 103 -16.80 0.39 12.71
N GLY A 104 -17.60 0.61 13.75
CA GLY A 104 -19.05 0.40 13.75
C GLY A 104 -19.41 -1.08 13.62
N THR A 105 -18.82 -1.93 14.45
CA THR A 105 -19.05 -3.39 14.52
C THR A 105 -19.12 -3.86 15.98
N ARG A 106 -19.23 -5.18 16.19
CA ARG A 106 -19.22 -5.79 17.54
C ARG A 106 -17.81 -6.23 17.91
N GLN A 107 -17.48 -6.22 19.21
CA GLN A 107 -16.19 -6.70 19.72
C GLN A 107 -15.83 -8.12 19.22
N ASN A 108 -16.79 -9.03 19.16
CA ASN A 108 -16.56 -10.39 18.65
C ASN A 108 -16.09 -10.42 17.19
N ALA A 109 -16.45 -9.42 16.38
CA ALA A 109 -15.94 -9.30 15.02
C ALA A 109 -14.47 -8.89 15.01
N ILE A 110 -14.06 -7.98 15.90
CA ILE A 110 -12.64 -7.61 16.07
C ILE A 110 -11.83 -8.79 16.62
N CYS A 111 -12.37 -9.53 17.59
CA CYS A 111 -11.71 -10.73 18.12
C CYS A 111 -11.37 -11.74 17.01
N ARG A 112 -12.32 -11.99 16.09
CA ARG A 112 -12.11 -12.85 14.92
C ARG A 112 -11.13 -12.26 13.90
N LEU A 113 -11.10 -10.93 13.76
CA LEU A 113 -10.14 -10.25 12.87
C LEU A 113 -8.71 -10.31 13.42
N GLU A 114 -8.55 -10.51 14.73
CA GLU A 114 -7.24 -10.66 15.40
C GLU A 114 -6.86 -12.13 15.62
N ASP A 115 -7.68 -13.08 15.16
CA ASP A 115 -7.44 -14.50 15.27
C ASP A 115 -6.71 -15.03 14.03
N PRO A 116 -5.44 -15.49 14.15
CA PRO A 116 -4.66 -15.97 13.02
C PRO A 116 -5.24 -17.22 12.34
N ASP A 117 -6.14 -17.95 13.01
CA ASP A 117 -6.71 -19.21 12.52
C ASP A 117 -8.16 -19.06 12.00
N TYR A 118 -8.73 -17.85 11.99
CA TYR A 118 -10.14 -17.65 11.59
C TYR A 118 -10.38 -17.74 10.07
N GLY A 119 -9.37 -17.32 9.28
CA GLY A 119 -9.30 -17.52 7.83
C GLY A 119 -10.33 -16.83 6.93
N SER A 120 -11.14 -15.91 7.44
CA SER A 120 -12.13 -15.23 6.58
C SER A 120 -12.33 -13.75 6.90
N HIS A 121 -11.81 -12.89 6.02
CA HIS A 121 -11.98 -11.44 6.10
C HIS A 121 -12.38 -10.86 4.75
N SER A 122 -13.48 -10.11 4.70
CA SER A 122 -13.83 -9.38 3.48
C SER A 122 -12.96 -8.13 3.32
N LEU A 123 -12.57 -7.81 2.09
CA LEU A 123 -11.88 -6.55 1.77
C LEU A 123 -12.64 -5.32 2.29
N ARG A 124 -13.99 -5.38 2.26
CA ARG A 124 -14.84 -4.32 2.82
C ARG A 124 -14.57 -4.10 4.30
N MET A 125 -14.47 -5.15 5.10
CA MET A 125 -14.18 -5.03 6.53
C MET A 125 -12.78 -4.46 6.76
N LEU A 126 -11.78 -4.94 6.01
CA LEU A 126 -10.41 -4.44 6.10
C LEU A 126 -10.31 -2.95 5.76
N MET A 127 -11.07 -2.48 4.77
CA MET A 127 -11.16 -1.04 4.46
C MET A 127 -11.76 -0.22 5.62
N LYS A 128 -12.77 -0.74 6.34
CA LYS A 128 -13.33 -0.07 7.52
C LYS A 128 -12.32 -0.03 8.68
N VAL A 129 -11.56 -1.11 8.87
CA VAL A 129 -10.49 -1.16 9.88
C VAL A 129 -9.38 -0.16 9.55
N ALA A 130 -8.93 -0.11 8.29
CA ALA A 130 -7.95 0.86 7.84
C ALA A 130 -8.43 2.31 8.05
N ALA A 131 -9.67 2.62 7.71
CA ALA A 131 -10.27 3.93 7.97
C ALA A 131 -10.34 4.26 9.48
N ALA A 132 -10.65 3.29 10.34
CA ALA A 132 -10.66 3.49 11.79
C ALA A 132 -9.26 3.76 12.38
N PHE A 133 -8.21 3.27 11.73
CA PHE A 133 -6.81 3.57 12.08
C PHE A 133 -6.28 4.84 11.41
N ASP A 134 -7.05 5.44 10.51
CA ASP A 134 -6.64 6.53 9.62
C ASP A 134 -5.42 6.17 8.75
N VAL A 135 -5.48 4.99 8.12
CA VAL A 135 -4.43 4.47 7.25
C VAL A 135 -5.00 3.96 5.92
N ALA A 136 -4.14 3.81 4.91
CA ALA A 136 -4.52 3.25 3.61
C ALA A 136 -4.43 1.71 3.60
N LEU A 137 -5.44 1.03 3.02
CA LEU A 137 -5.35 -0.39 2.69
C LEU A 137 -4.70 -0.57 1.31
N ILE A 138 -3.59 -1.31 1.26
CA ILE A 138 -2.89 -1.63 0.00
C ILE A 138 -2.96 -3.14 -0.24
N VAL A 139 -3.59 -3.55 -1.34
CA VAL A 139 -3.67 -4.96 -1.77
C VAL A 139 -2.91 -5.15 -3.07
N LYS A 140 -1.99 -6.11 -3.11
CA LYS A 140 -1.12 -6.40 -4.27
C LYS A 140 -0.96 -7.90 -4.44
N LEU A 141 -0.88 -8.35 -5.69
CA LEU A 141 -0.40 -9.69 -6.01
C LEU A 141 1.13 -9.67 -6.03
N ALA A 142 1.75 -10.69 -5.44
CA ALA A 142 3.20 -10.78 -5.28
C ALA A 142 3.74 -12.13 -5.73
N SER A 143 5.04 -12.18 -6.06
CA SER A 143 5.73 -13.43 -6.35
C SER A 143 6.01 -14.20 -5.04
N PHE A 144 6.17 -15.52 -5.11
CA PHE A 144 6.63 -16.31 -3.94
C PHE A 144 7.98 -15.83 -3.41
N SER A 145 8.88 -15.36 -4.28
CA SER A 145 10.15 -14.79 -3.82
C SER A 145 9.98 -13.51 -2.99
N THR A 146 8.92 -12.74 -3.26
CA THR A 146 8.53 -11.58 -2.45
C THR A 146 7.99 -12.06 -1.11
N LEU A 147 7.04 -13.00 -1.10
CA LEU A 147 6.49 -13.57 0.13
C LEU A 147 7.59 -14.15 1.04
N ALA A 148 8.56 -14.86 0.48
CA ALA A 148 9.69 -15.42 1.22
C ALA A 148 10.49 -14.33 1.95
N ARG A 149 10.75 -13.18 1.30
CA ARG A 149 11.46 -12.05 1.93
C ARG A 149 10.66 -11.45 3.08
N GLU A 150 9.36 -11.21 2.84
CA GLU A 150 8.49 -10.62 3.87
C GLU A 150 8.36 -11.54 5.08
N SER A 151 8.29 -12.86 4.87
CA SER A 151 8.21 -13.85 5.96
C SER A 151 9.42 -13.86 6.89
N GLU A 152 10.60 -13.50 6.37
CA GLU A 152 11.83 -13.42 7.17
C GLU A 152 11.93 -12.10 7.94
N SER A 153 11.13 -11.10 7.58
CA SER A 153 11.26 -9.73 8.06
C SER A 153 10.25 -9.37 9.17
N LEU A 154 9.30 -10.24 9.53
CA LEU A 154 8.13 -9.99 10.41
C LEU A 154 8.47 -9.46 11.82
N SER A 155 8.95 -8.23 11.89
CA SER A 155 9.16 -7.48 13.12
C SER A 155 7.89 -6.67 13.42
N GLU A 156 7.52 -6.59 14.70
CA GLU A 156 6.36 -5.83 15.16
C GLU A 156 6.39 -4.36 14.68
N HIS A 157 7.59 -3.78 14.54
CA HIS A 157 7.77 -2.43 14.01
C HIS A 157 7.31 -2.28 12.55
N GLN A 158 7.45 -3.32 11.72
CA GLN A 158 7.00 -3.27 10.32
C GLN A 158 5.49 -3.41 10.15
N LEU A 159 4.80 -3.96 11.16
CA LEU A 159 3.35 -4.15 11.10
C LEU A 159 2.58 -2.88 11.49
N TYR A 160 3.19 -2.00 12.26
CA TYR A 160 2.57 -0.72 12.62
C TYR A 160 2.49 0.23 11.43
N ALA A 161 1.30 0.77 11.18
CA ALA A 161 1.08 1.87 10.27
C ALA A 161 0.64 3.08 11.09
N ALA A 162 1.44 4.15 11.06
CA ALA A 162 1.11 5.42 11.70
C ALA A 162 -0.15 6.02 11.04
N GLY A 163 -0.97 6.71 11.83
CA GLY A 163 -2.10 7.48 11.28
C GLY A 163 -1.58 8.69 10.47
N TYR A 164 -2.43 9.29 9.64
CA TYR A 164 -2.00 10.42 8.81
C TYR A 164 -1.44 11.58 9.65
N ASP A 165 -2.14 11.94 10.72
CA ASP A 165 -1.74 13.03 11.63
C ASP A 165 -0.40 12.74 12.34
N GLU A 166 -0.17 11.48 12.73
CA GLU A 166 1.11 11.03 13.29
C GLU A 166 2.24 11.15 12.25
N GLU A 167 1.98 10.78 10.99
CA GLU A 167 2.98 10.88 9.90
C GLU A 167 3.38 12.32 9.58
N ILE A 168 2.46 13.28 9.72
CA ILE A 168 2.75 14.70 9.48
C ILE A 168 3.17 15.47 10.74
N GLY A 169 3.23 14.81 11.90
CA GLY A 169 3.66 15.39 13.18
C GLY A 169 2.63 16.34 13.81
N MET A 170 1.35 16.10 13.59
CA MET A 170 0.23 16.89 14.14
C MET A 170 -0.43 16.26 15.37
N ASP A 171 0.12 15.15 15.89
CA ASP A 171 -0.39 14.53 17.12
C ASP A 171 -0.07 15.45 18.31
N GLU A 172 -1.07 16.23 18.74
CA GLU A 172 -0.95 17.12 19.91
C GLU A 172 -0.71 16.25 21.15
N THR A 173 0.42 16.50 21.82
CA THR A 173 0.81 15.96 23.14
C THR A 173 -0.27 16.13 24.20
#